data_AF-K3VZZ1-F1
#
_entry.id   AF-K3VZZ1-F1
#
_cell.length_a   1.000
_cell.length_b   1.000
_cell.length_c   1.000
_cell.angle_alpha   90.00
_cell.angle_beta   90.00
_cell.angle_gamma   90.00
#
_symmetry.space_group_name_H-M   'P 1'
#
loop_
_entity.id
_entity.type
_entity.pdbx_description
1 polymer ?
#
loop_
_entity_poly.entity_id
_entity_poly.type
_entity_poly.pdbx_seq_one_letter_code
_entity_poly.pdbx_strand_id
1 'polypeptide(L)'
;MQLATALLAVFCSQAHAAISFGQQEKLYDRENHHVAWWEGQSACSQNSAVELGYASVNLCSMKFKLPDHAAYCGTNDLAIYRADGSLYGKCSGRDYGKKIGCGAVDHDVVKHYVCG
;
A
#
# COMPACT_ATOMS: atom_id res chain seq x y z
N MET A 1 42.65 6.11 34.08
CA MET A 1 41.24 6.35 33.71
C MET A 1 41.00 5.76 32.33
N GLN A 2 40.35 4.60 32.25
CA GLN A 2 39.97 3.95 31.00
C GLN A 2 38.60 4.48 30.56
N LEU A 3 38.54 5.15 29.41
CA LEU A 3 37.30 5.51 28.75
C LEU A 3 36.78 4.28 28.00
N ALA A 4 35.65 3.72 28.45
CA ALA A 4 34.94 2.68 27.74
C ALA A 4 34.04 3.33 26.68
N THR A 5 34.41 3.21 25.41
CA THR A 5 33.58 3.63 24.27
C THR A 5 32.53 2.54 24.01
N ALA A 6 31.31 2.75 24.50
CA ALA A 6 30.19 1.86 24.21
C ALA A 6 29.65 2.14 22.79
N LEU A 7 29.92 1.24 21.85
CA LEU A 7 29.23 1.20 20.56
C LEU A 7 27.78 0.76 20.78
N LEU A 8 26.84 1.71 20.78
CA LEU A 8 25.43 1.40 20.58
C LEU A 8 25.22 1.00 19.11
N ALA A 9 25.16 -0.31 18.85
CA ALA A 9 24.60 -0.83 17.62
C ALA A 9 23.09 -0.54 17.62
N VAL A 10 22.68 0.51 16.92
CA VAL A 10 21.27 0.74 16.60
C VAL A 10 20.87 -0.37 15.64
N PHE A 11 20.20 -1.40 16.16
CA PHE A 11 19.45 -2.34 15.36
C PHE A 11 18.29 -1.56 14.73
N CYS A 12 18.52 -1.03 13.54
CA CYS A 12 17.44 -0.52 12.70
C CYS A 12 16.65 -1.74 12.24
N SER A 13 15.63 -2.13 13.01
CA SER A 13 14.63 -3.08 12.55
C SER A 13 14.11 -2.57 11.21
N GLN A 14 14.36 -3.32 10.14
CA GLN A 14 13.71 -3.06 8.86
C GLN A 14 12.22 -3.34 9.07
N ALA A 15 11.48 -2.34 9.54
CA ALA A 15 10.04 -2.38 9.49
C ALA A 15 9.68 -2.45 8.00
N HIS A 16 9.12 -3.58 7.56
CA HIS A 16 8.56 -3.68 6.22
C HIS A 16 7.54 -2.53 6.07
N ALA A 17 7.71 -1.70 5.05
CA ALA A 17 6.83 -0.56 4.84
C ALA A 17 5.40 -1.07 4.65
N ALA A 18 4.43 -0.54 5.39
CA ALA A 18 3.06 -1.00 5.20
C ALA A 18 2.53 -0.56 3.83
N ILE A 19 1.78 -1.42 3.14
CA ILE A 19 1.10 -1.13 1.88
C ILE A 19 -0.35 -0.82 2.21
N SER A 20 -0.84 0.30 1.72
CA SER A 20 -2.25 0.67 1.80
C SER A 20 -2.97 0.42 0.48
N PHE A 21 -4.25 0.09 0.60
CA PHE A 21 -5.19 0.02 -0.52
C PHE A 21 -6.37 0.94 -0.26
N GLY A 22 -6.92 1.46 -1.35
CA GLY A 22 -8.12 2.27 -1.35
C GLY A 22 -8.77 2.29 -2.71
N GLN A 23 -9.78 3.14 -2.86
CA GLN A 23 -10.49 3.36 -4.12
C GLN A 23 -10.50 4.84 -4.48
N GLN A 24 -10.46 5.10 -5.78
CA GLN A 24 -10.52 6.44 -6.34
C GLN A 24 -11.38 6.42 -7.60
N GLU A 25 -12.31 7.36 -7.72
CA GLU A 25 -13.01 7.60 -8.99
C GLU A 25 -12.04 8.22 -9.99
N LYS A 26 -11.88 7.63 -11.18
CA LYS A 26 -10.99 8.17 -12.21
C LYS A 26 -11.73 9.13 -13.11
N LEU A 27 -11.12 10.28 -13.39
CA LEU A 27 -11.76 11.32 -14.20
C LEU A 27 -12.02 10.90 -15.65
N TYR A 28 -11.23 9.96 -16.19
CA TYR A 28 -11.31 9.58 -17.60
C TYR A 28 -12.44 8.59 -17.92
N ASP A 29 -12.87 7.76 -16.97
CA ASP A 29 -13.95 6.79 -17.16
C ASP A 29 -15.11 6.93 -16.15
N ARG A 30 -14.95 7.78 -15.13
CA ARG A 30 -15.93 8.00 -14.04
C ARG A 30 -16.22 6.75 -13.22
N GLU A 31 -15.29 5.79 -13.24
CA GLU A 31 -15.39 4.54 -12.48
C GLU A 31 -14.47 4.56 -11.27
N ASN A 32 -14.82 3.77 -10.25
CA ASN A 32 -13.92 3.57 -9.11
C ASN A 32 -12.83 2.56 -9.49
N HIS A 33 -11.58 2.89 -9.20
CA HIS A 33 -10.43 2.00 -9.37
C HIS A 33 -9.78 1.72 -8.02
N HIS A 34 -9.28 0.51 -7.85
CA HIS A 34 -8.42 0.20 -6.72
C HIS A 34 -7.06 0.87 -6.91
N VAL A 35 -6.53 1.44 -5.83
CA VAL A 35 -5.24 2.10 -5.79
C VAL A 35 -4.42 1.52 -4.63
N ALA A 36 -3.14 1.27 -4.86
CA ALA A 36 -2.20 0.84 -3.82
C ALA A 36 -1.03 1.83 -3.69
N TRP A 37 -0.54 2.03 -2.46
CA TRP A 37 0.62 2.89 -2.18
C TRP A 37 1.36 2.45 -0.92
N TRP A 38 2.60 2.90 -0.76
CA TRP A 38 3.35 2.74 0.49
C TRP A 38 2.83 3.72 1.55
N GLU A 39 2.54 3.26 2.77
CA GLU A 39 2.20 4.15 3.88
C GLU A 39 3.31 5.18 4.10
N GLY A 40 2.91 6.44 4.25
CA GLY A 40 3.82 7.59 4.32
C GLY A 40 4.15 8.21 2.95
N GLN A 41 3.79 7.57 1.83
CA GLN A 41 3.85 8.14 0.49
C GLN A 41 2.47 8.67 0.05
N SER A 42 2.45 9.44 -1.04
CA SER A 42 1.20 9.98 -1.60
C SER A 42 0.38 8.89 -2.30
N ALA A 43 -0.91 8.80 -1.97
CA ALA A 43 -1.88 7.95 -2.68
C ALA A 43 -2.34 8.56 -4.02
N CYS A 44 -2.02 9.83 -4.28
CA CYS A 44 -2.57 10.62 -5.39
C CYS A 44 -1.56 10.84 -6.54
N SER A 45 -0.32 10.40 -6.38
CA SER A 45 0.74 10.62 -7.36
C SER A 45 1.07 9.31 -8.07
N GLN A 46 1.13 9.35 -9.40
CA GLN A 46 1.54 8.20 -10.22
C GLN A 46 2.98 7.72 -9.93
N ASN A 47 3.79 8.54 -9.25
CA ASN A 47 5.15 8.16 -8.85
C ASN A 47 5.18 7.32 -7.55
N SER A 48 4.10 7.34 -6.77
CA SER A 48 4.06 6.72 -5.43
C SER A 48 2.85 5.84 -5.18
N ALA A 49 1.87 5.87 -6.07
CA ALA A 49 0.69 5.03 -6.06
C ALA A 49 0.56 4.32 -7.42
N VAL A 50 -0.03 3.12 -7.38
CA VAL A 50 -0.35 2.33 -8.56
C VAL A 50 -1.84 2.12 -8.63
N GLU A 51 -2.42 2.41 -9.79
CA GLU A 51 -3.78 2.03 -10.14
C GLU A 51 -3.80 0.55 -10.54
N LEU A 52 -4.70 -0.21 -9.94
CA LEU A 52 -4.79 -1.66 -10.14
C LEU A 52 -5.87 -2.07 -11.14
N GLY A 53 -6.81 -1.16 -11.42
CA GLY A 53 -7.99 -1.37 -12.26
C GLY A 53 -9.30 -1.24 -11.49
N TYR A 54 -10.40 -1.57 -12.17
CA TYR A 54 -11.76 -1.35 -11.67
C TYR A 54 -12.04 -1.96 -10.29
N ALA A 55 -12.73 -1.20 -9.46
CA ALA A 55 -13.22 -1.59 -8.14
C ALA A 55 -14.20 -2.77 -8.18
N SER A 56 -14.87 -2.97 -9.32
CA SER A 56 -15.76 -4.10 -9.58
C SER A 56 -15.02 -5.44 -9.70
N VAL A 57 -13.71 -5.40 -9.98
CA VAL A 57 -12.85 -6.58 -9.99
C VAL A 57 -12.35 -6.83 -8.56
N ASN A 58 -12.34 -8.10 -8.15
CA ASN A 58 -11.89 -8.48 -6.82
C ASN A 58 -10.42 -8.08 -6.64
N LEU A 59 -10.11 -7.26 -5.63
CA LEU A 59 -8.75 -6.82 -5.31
C LEU A 59 -7.76 -7.99 -5.18
N CYS A 60 -8.22 -9.15 -4.72
CA CYS A 60 -7.42 -10.38 -4.55
C CYS A 60 -7.29 -11.25 -5.80
N SER A 61 -7.71 -10.72 -6.94
CA SER A 61 -7.32 -11.23 -8.25
C SER A 61 -6.23 -10.37 -8.92
N MET A 62 -5.81 -9.28 -8.27
CA MET A 62 -4.92 -8.29 -8.87
C MET A 62 -3.45 -8.53 -8.50
N LYS A 63 -2.59 -8.38 -9.51
CA LYS A 63 -1.14 -8.34 -9.37
C LYS A 63 -0.69 -6.90 -9.60
N PHE A 64 0.28 -6.44 -8.83
CA PHE A 64 0.77 -5.07 -8.94
C PHE A 64 2.25 -4.96 -8.62
N LYS A 65 2.83 -3.82 -9.01
CA LYS A 65 4.20 -3.47 -8.72
C LYS A 65 4.25 -2.06 -8.15
N LEU A 66 4.67 -1.94 -6.90
CA LEU A 66 5.14 -0.69 -6.32
C LEU A 66 6.65 -0.54 -6.62
N PRO A 67 7.24 0.65 -6.48
CA PRO A 67 8.70 0.81 -6.60
C PRO A 67 9.41 -0.29 -5.79
N ASP A 68 10.16 -1.12 -6.53
CA ASP A 68 10.94 -2.27 -6.06
C ASP A 68 10.19 -3.51 -5.53
N HIS A 69 8.86 -3.56 -5.52
CA HIS A 69 8.10 -4.71 -4.99
C HIS A 69 6.94 -5.15 -5.89
N ALA A 70 6.92 -6.43 -6.25
CA ALA A 70 5.80 -7.07 -6.93
C ALA A 70 4.96 -7.91 -5.95
N ALA A 71 3.64 -7.75 -6.01
CA ALA A 71 2.71 -8.31 -5.05
C ALA A 71 1.42 -8.81 -5.73
N TYR A 72 0.77 -9.79 -5.11
CA TYR A 72 -0.59 -10.21 -5.44
C TYR A 72 -1.38 -10.38 -4.13
N CYS A 73 -2.65 -9.95 -4.11
CA CYS A 73 -3.50 -10.30 -2.97
C CYS A 73 -3.92 -11.79 -3.13
N GLY A 74 -3.64 -12.60 -2.11
CA GLY A 74 -3.90 -14.05 -2.13
C GLY A 74 -5.36 -14.40 -1.85
N THR A 75 -5.70 -15.68 -1.95
CA THR A 75 -7.07 -16.17 -1.76
C THR A 75 -7.41 -16.28 -0.27
N ASN A 76 -8.36 -15.45 0.17
CA ASN A 76 -9.17 -15.52 1.41
C ASN A 76 -8.59 -15.00 2.74
N ASP A 77 -7.28 -14.77 2.86
CA ASP A 77 -6.69 -14.38 4.16
C ASP A 77 -6.50 -12.86 4.37
N LEU A 78 -7.07 -12.01 3.51
CA LEU A 78 -6.84 -10.55 3.53
C LEU A 78 -5.34 -10.28 3.69
N ALA A 79 -4.53 -10.76 2.74
CA ALA A 79 -3.08 -10.72 2.84
C ALA A 79 -2.44 -10.46 1.47
N ILE A 80 -1.26 -9.84 1.51
CA ILE A 80 -0.42 -9.66 0.33
C ILE A 80 0.65 -10.74 0.32
N TYR A 81 0.89 -11.32 -0.85
CA TYR A 81 2.00 -12.22 -1.12
C TYR A 81 2.93 -11.56 -2.14
N ARG A 82 4.23 -11.79 -2.00
CA ARG A 82 5.24 -11.39 -2.98
C ARG A 82 5.14 -12.29 -4.22
N ALA A 83 5.76 -11.87 -5.32
CA ALA A 83 5.77 -12.62 -6.57
C ALA A 83 6.35 -14.05 -6.46
N ASP A 84 7.21 -14.31 -5.46
CA ASP A 84 7.77 -15.63 -5.15
C ASP A 84 6.82 -16.52 -4.32
N GLY A 85 5.62 -16.04 -3.99
CA GLY A 85 4.64 -16.73 -3.16
C GLY A 85 4.85 -16.59 -1.65
N SER A 86 5.90 -15.88 -1.20
CA SER A 86 6.11 -15.61 0.22
C SER A 86 5.11 -14.58 0.76
N LEU A 87 4.68 -14.75 2.02
CA LEU A 87 3.80 -13.78 2.68
C LEU A 87 4.52 -12.43 2.85
N TYR A 88 3.93 -11.36 2.30
CA TYR A 88 4.38 -9.99 2.57
C TYR A 88 3.88 -9.54 3.94
N GLY A 89 2.55 -9.59 4.14
CA GLY A 89 1.91 -9.14 5.37
C GLY A 89 0.40 -9.36 5.33
N LYS A 90 -0.19 -9.48 6.52
CA LYS A 90 -1.64 -9.53 6.68
C LYS A 90 -2.21 -8.12 6.63
N CYS A 91 -3.43 -8.00 6.14
CA CYS A 91 -4.14 -6.76 5.99
C CYS A 91 -5.13 -6.54 7.15
N SER A 92 -5.36 -5.28 7.47
CA SER A 92 -6.37 -4.83 8.43
C SER A 92 -7.15 -3.65 7.87
N GLY A 93 -8.38 -3.42 8.36
CA GLY A 93 -9.18 -2.24 8.03
C GLY A 93 -8.73 -0.96 8.75
N ARG A 94 -7.43 -0.81 9.02
CA ARG A 94 -6.90 0.38 9.69
C ARG A 94 -7.18 1.61 8.83
N ASP A 95 -7.82 2.61 9.44
CA ASP A 95 -8.28 3.84 8.77
C ASP A 95 -9.29 3.60 7.62
N TYR A 96 -10.09 2.53 7.69
CA TYR A 96 -11.14 2.27 6.70
C TYR A 96 -12.09 3.47 6.55
N GLY A 97 -12.37 3.87 5.31
CA GLY A 97 -13.22 5.00 4.96
C GLY A 97 -12.54 6.36 5.06
N LYS A 98 -11.29 6.43 5.52
CA LYS A 98 -10.54 7.69 5.58
C LYS A 98 -10.29 8.21 4.16
N LYS A 99 -10.68 9.47 3.93
CA LYS A 99 -10.42 10.18 2.68
C LYS A 99 -9.02 10.78 2.68
N ILE A 100 -8.33 10.63 1.56
CA ILE A 100 -7.04 11.24 1.27
C ILE A 100 -7.28 12.23 0.14
N GLY A 101 -7.11 13.51 0.44
CA GLY A 101 -7.37 14.59 -0.51
C GLY A 101 -6.35 14.59 -1.64
N CYS A 102 -6.82 14.45 -2.88
CA CYS A 102 -5.97 14.51 -4.09
C CYS A 102 -5.99 15.87 -4.79
N GLY A 103 -6.66 16.86 -4.19
CA GLY A 103 -6.74 18.23 -4.72
C GLY A 103 -7.73 18.36 -5.86
N ALA A 104 -7.61 19.43 -6.66
CA ALA A 104 -8.60 19.78 -7.68
C ALA A 104 -8.51 18.96 -8.98
N VAL A 105 -7.45 18.19 -9.15
CA VAL A 105 -7.13 17.49 -10.42
C VAL A 105 -7.53 16.02 -10.41
N ASP A 106 -7.96 15.49 -9.27
CA ASP A 106 -8.36 14.09 -9.13
C ASP A 106 -9.33 13.92 -7.96
N HIS A 107 -10.11 12.84 -7.95
CA HIS A 107 -11.00 12.54 -6.83
C HIS A 107 -10.20 12.05 -5.61
N ASP A 108 -10.78 12.22 -4.42
CA ASP A 108 -10.19 11.71 -3.18
C ASP A 108 -10.03 10.18 -3.24
N VAL A 109 -8.94 9.69 -2.66
CA VAL A 109 -8.79 8.25 -2.39
C VAL A 109 -9.49 7.91 -1.08
N VAL A 110 -10.37 6.90 -1.09
CA VAL A 110 -10.97 6.32 0.11
C VAL A 110 -10.16 5.10 0.53
N LYS A 111 -9.50 5.18 1.68
CA LYS A 111 -8.65 4.11 2.21
C LYS A 111 -9.50 2.94 2.72
N HIS A 112 -9.11 1.71 2.41
CA HIS A 112 -9.79 0.49 2.84
C HIS A 112 -8.91 -0.40 3.71
N TYR A 113 -7.68 -0.69 3.27
CA TYR A 113 -6.84 -1.69 3.93
C TYR A 113 -5.42 -1.20 4.12
N VAL A 114 -4.76 -1.76 5.14
CA VAL A 114 -3.32 -1.62 5.35
C VAL A 114 -2.71 -2.98 5.67
N CYS A 115 -1.63 -3.34 4.97
CA CYS A 115 -0.96 -4.63 5.05
C CYS A 115 0.54 -4.46 5.31
N GLY A 116 1.10 -5.21 6.26
CA GLY A 116 2.52 -5.14 6.61
C GLY A 116 2.83 -5.79 7.94
#